data_AF-A0AAV5X1I8-F1
#
_entry.id   AF-A0AAV5X1I8-F1
#
_cell.length_a   1.000
_cell.length_b   1.000
_cell.length_c   1.000
_cell.angle_alpha   90.00
_cell.angle_beta   90.00
_cell.angle_gamma   90.00
#
_symmetry.space_group_name_H-M   'P 1'
#
loop_
_entity.id
_entity.type
_entity.pdbx_description
1 polymer ?
#
loop_
_entity_poly.entity_id
_entity_poly.type
_entity_poly.pdbx_seq_one_letter_code
_entity_poly.pdbx_strand_id
1 'polypeptide(L)'
;SQIYRRRTPRLQIPIVFALHLPLNILLTSLLEMKLFFLSLLLISSVAAKSEEEGKVVAECCAPNSAACCRESIDFYLALLCPSLESKQTMVDTRKCIQTSLYGQEDTDLLGPDHEDCCQVFEDDKDKERRCYKACMNALLAPSMSSS
;
A
#
# COMPACT_ATOMS: atom_id res chain seq x y z
N SER A 1 34.16 -32.82 73.04
CA SER A 1 33.41 -32.19 71.94
C SER A 1 34.24 -32.20 70.67
N GLN A 2 33.70 -32.82 69.62
CA GLN A 2 34.32 -33.08 68.32
C GLN A 2 34.22 -31.85 67.41
N ILE A 3 35.23 -31.58 66.58
CA ILE A 3 35.07 -30.78 65.35
C ILE A 3 35.81 -31.51 64.22
N TYR A 4 35.03 -32.10 63.32
CA TYR A 4 35.45 -32.86 62.15
C TYR A 4 35.36 -31.95 60.91
N ARG A 5 36.49 -31.66 60.24
CA ARG A 5 36.52 -30.88 58.98
C ARG A 5 36.35 -31.83 57.78
N ARG A 6 35.28 -31.67 57.00
CA ARG A 6 35.06 -32.33 55.70
C ARG A 6 35.91 -31.67 54.60
N ARG A 7 36.56 -32.46 53.76
CA ARG A 7 37.10 -32.05 52.44
C ARG A 7 36.07 -32.36 51.35
N THR A 8 35.83 -31.41 50.45
CA THR A 8 35.00 -31.56 49.25
C THR A 8 35.86 -32.01 48.04
N PRO A 9 35.33 -32.84 47.12
CA PRO A 9 36.06 -33.27 45.93
C PRO A 9 35.96 -32.25 44.78
N ARG A 10 37.03 -32.18 43.97
CA ARG A 10 37.14 -31.38 42.75
C ARG A 10 36.38 -32.05 41.60
N LEU A 11 35.55 -31.26 40.91
CA LEU A 11 34.88 -31.64 39.67
C LEU A 11 35.81 -31.28 38.48
N GLN A 12 36.28 -32.27 37.73
CA GLN A 12 36.93 -32.06 36.44
C GLN A 12 35.87 -32.10 35.33
N ILE A 13 35.73 -31.02 34.57
CA ILE A 13 34.92 -30.96 33.34
C ILE A 13 35.89 -30.89 32.16
N PRO A 14 35.79 -31.77 31.14
CA PRO A 14 36.67 -31.71 29.98
C PRO A 14 36.25 -30.59 29.01
N ILE A 15 37.24 -29.78 28.64
CA ILE A 15 37.19 -28.73 27.63
C ILE A 15 37.34 -29.40 26.26
N VAL A 16 36.25 -29.89 25.67
CA VAL A 16 36.26 -30.41 24.28
C VAL A 16 34.96 -29.99 23.58
N PHE A 17 34.70 -28.69 23.48
CA PHE A 17 33.57 -28.16 22.70
C PHE A 17 33.90 -26.74 22.20
N ALA A 18 35.04 -26.57 21.56
CA ALA A 18 35.37 -25.32 20.89
C ALA A 18 36.15 -25.65 19.64
N LEU A 19 35.51 -25.57 18.47
CA LEU A 19 36.10 -25.22 17.16
C LEU A 19 35.24 -25.62 15.94
N HIS A 20 34.09 -26.28 16.10
CA HIS A 20 33.26 -26.72 14.96
C HIS A 20 32.02 -25.85 14.66
N LEU A 21 31.96 -24.60 15.11
CA LEU A 21 30.92 -23.65 14.67
C LEU A 21 31.57 -22.30 14.36
N PRO A 22 31.69 -21.93 13.08
CA PRO A 22 31.27 -20.55 12.79
C PRO A 22 30.63 -20.33 11.42
N LEU A 23 30.52 -21.32 10.53
CA LEU A 23 30.01 -21.02 9.17
C LEU A 23 28.47 -20.96 9.11
N ASN A 24 27.78 -21.93 9.73
CA ASN A 24 26.32 -21.96 9.76
C ASN A 24 25.74 -20.77 10.56
N ILE A 25 26.39 -20.37 11.65
CA ILE A 25 25.95 -19.22 12.46
C ILE A 25 26.12 -17.91 11.67
N LEU A 26 27.25 -17.72 10.98
CA LEU A 26 27.46 -16.54 10.13
C LEU A 26 26.41 -16.46 9.03
N LEU A 27 26.09 -17.60 8.39
CA LEU A 27 25.08 -17.67 7.34
C LEU A 27 23.68 -17.31 7.87
N THR A 28 23.30 -17.84 9.03
CA THR A 28 22.01 -17.50 9.65
C THR A 28 21.93 -16.03 10.04
N SER A 29 22.99 -15.46 10.63
CA SER A 29 23.02 -14.04 10.99
C SER A 29 22.95 -13.12 9.77
N LEU A 30 23.59 -13.50 8.65
CA LEU A 30 23.49 -12.79 7.38
C LEU A 30 22.08 -12.88 6.77
N LEU A 31 21.39 -14.01 6.94
CA LEU A 31 20.01 -14.20 6.46
C LEU A 31 19.03 -13.33 7.26
N GLU A 32 19.14 -13.32 8.58
CA GLU A 32 18.32 -12.51 9.50
C GLU A 32 18.51 -11.01 9.23
N MET A 33 19.76 -10.55 9.05
CA MET A 33 20.02 -9.16 8.69
C MET A 33 19.40 -8.80 7.34
N LYS A 34 19.51 -9.67 6.32
CA LYS A 34 18.85 -9.43 5.03
C LYS A 34 17.33 -9.37 5.14
N LEU A 35 16.71 -10.25 5.93
CA LEU A 35 15.28 -10.23 6.19
C LEU A 35 14.85 -8.90 6.84
N PHE A 36 15.63 -8.44 7.81
CA PHE A 36 15.40 -7.17 8.50
C PHE A 36 15.56 -5.95 7.58
N PHE A 37 16.59 -5.94 6.72
CA PHE A 37 16.75 -4.87 5.72
C PHE A 37 15.63 -4.88 4.67
N LEU A 38 15.18 -6.06 4.23
CA LEU A 38 14.05 -6.20 3.30
C LEU A 38 12.74 -5.71 3.93
N SER A 39 12.48 -6.03 5.20
CA SER A 39 11.27 -5.56 5.89
C SER A 39 11.29 -4.04 6.10
N LEU A 40 12.45 -3.46 6.43
CA LEU A 40 12.64 -2.01 6.52
C LEU A 40 12.34 -1.30 5.19
N LEU A 41 12.85 -1.82 4.07
CA LEU A 41 12.63 -1.23 2.74
C LEU A 41 11.13 -1.19 2.37
N LEU A 42 10.38 -2.25 2.67
CA LEU A 42 8.95 -2.34 2.39
C LEU A 42 8.13 -1.33 3.21
N ILE A 43 8.50 -1.07 4.46
CA ILE A 43 7.79 -0.12 5.32
C ILE A 43 8.01 1.32 4.84
N SER A 44 9.22 1.66 4.40
CA SER A 44 9.53 3.01 3.91
C SER A 44 8.73 3.40 2.67
N SER A 45 8.51 2.47 1.73
CA SER A 45 7.73 2.74 0.52
C SER A 45 6.25 3.02 0.80
N VAL A 46 5.66 2.34 1.78
CA VAL A 46 4.24 2.56 2.14
C VAL A 46 4.05 3.91 2.81
N ALA A 47 4.99 4.31 3.68
CA ALA A 47 4.92 5.60 4.37
C ALA A 47 5.00 6.78 3.38
N ALA A 48 5.89 6.71 2.39
CA ALA A 48 6.02 7.75 1.37
C ALA A 48 4.74 7.90 0.53
N LYS A 49 4.15 6.77 0.10
CA LYS A 49 2.90 6.77 -0.68
C LYS A 49 1.73 7.37 0.12
N SER A 50 1.60 7.01 1.40
CA SER A 50 0.54 7.55 2.27
C SER A 50 0.68 9.06 2.52
N GLU A 51 1.89 9.59 2.59
CA GLU A 51 2.11 11.05 2.72
C GLU A 51 1.68 11.79 1.45
N GLU A 52 2.01 11.24 0.27
CA GLU A 52 1.62 11.79 -1.03
C GLU A 52 0.09 11.80 -1.19
N GLU A 53 -0.57 10.66 -0.98
CA GLU A 53 -2.05 10.56 -1.01
C GLU A 53 -2.70 11.49 0.02
N GLY A 54 -2.06 11.64 1.19
CA GLY A 54 -2.48 12.59 2.22
C GLY A 54 -2.49 14.04 1.75
N LYS A 55 -1.46 14.46 0.99
CA LYS A 55 -1.37 15.81 0.39
C LYS A 55 -2.42 16.00 -0.70
N VAL A 56 -2.61 15.01 -1.58
CA VAL A 56 -3.62 15.08 -2.65
C VAL A 56 -5.02 15.22 -2.07
N VAL A 57 -5.36 14.45 -1.03
CA VAL A 57 -6.66 14.59 -0.35
C VAL A 57 -6.84 15.99 0.24
N ALA A 58 -5.79 16.57 0.83
CA ALA A 58 -5.86 17.91 1.41
C ALA A 58 -5.99 19.02 0.36
N GLU A 59 -5.42 18.81 -0.84
CA GLU A 59 -5.47 19.74 -1.96
C GLU A 59 -6.81 19.70 -2.70
N CYS A 60 -7.29 18.50 -3.02
CA CYS A 60 -8.39 18.31 -3.96
C CYS A 60 -9.76 18.11 -3.31
N CYS A 61 -9.82 17.74 -2.03
CA CYS A 61 -11.07 17.39 -1.37
C CYS A 61 -11.49 18.40 -0.32
N ALA A 62 -12.80 18.65 -0.27
CA ALA A 62 -13.40 19.42 0.80
C ALA A 62 -13.21 18.69 2.15
N PRO A 63 -13.08 19.41 3.28
CA PRO A 63 -12.85 18.78 4.58
C PRO A 63 -13.92 17.73 4.97
N ASN A 64 -15.16 17.93 4.55
CA ASN A 64 -16.29 17.02 4.79
C ASN A 64 -16.33 15.82 3.81
N SER A 65 -15.50 15.79 2.77
CA SER A 65 -15.36 14.65 1.84
C SER A 65 -14.01 13.94 1.95
N ALA A 66 -13.05 14.48 2.73
CA ALA A 66 -11.68 13.98 2.82
C ALA A 66 -11.57 12.48 3.15
N ALA A 67 -12.38 11.97 4.08
CA ALA A 67 -12.37 10.55 4.43
C ALA A 67 -12.83 9.65 3.27
N CYS A 68 -13.90 10.06 2.58
CA CYS A 68 -14.39 9.34 1.41
C CYS A 68 -13.41 9.41 0.23
N CYS A 69 -12.80 10.59 -0.02
CA CYS A 69 -11.76 10.71 -1.04
C CYS A 69 -10.59 9.76 -0.77
N ARG A 70 -10.15 9.70 0.50
CA ARG A 70 -9.06 8.81 0.90
C ARG A 70 -9.41 7.35 0.64
N GLU A 71 -10.60 6.93 1.04
CA GLU A 71 -11.08 5.58 0.77
C GLU A 71 -11.12 5.27 -0.74
N SER A 72 -11.61 6.21 -1.56
CA SER A 72 -11.60 6.04 -3.01
C SER A 72 -10.19 5.90 -3.59
N ILE A 73 -9.22 6.66 -3.08
CA ILE A 73 -7.81 6.61 -3.51
C ILE A 73 -7.18 5.28 -3.08
N ASP A 74 -7.23 4.94 -1.79
CA ASP A 74 -6.57 3.78 -1.20
C ASP A 74 -7.06 2.45 -1.81
N PHE A 75 -8.34 2.39 -2.19
CA PHE A 75 -8.99 1.17 -2.68
C PHE A 75 -9.31 1.19 -4.18
N TYR A 76 -8.84 2.19 -4.94
CA TYR A 76 -9.09 2.31 -6.39
C TYR A 76 -10.60 2.26 -6.72
N LEU A 77 -11.40 2.95 -5.92
CA LEU A 77 -12.86 2.98 -6.08
C LEU A 77 -13.31 4.25 -6.78
N ALA A 78 -14.48 4.16 -7.43
CA ALA A 78 -15.16 5.31 -7.98
C ALA A 78 -15.42 6.37 -6.89
N LEU A 79 -15.10 7.63 -7.16
CA LEU A 79 -15.34 8.72 -6.22
C LEU A 79 -16.83 9.09 -6.22
N LEU A 80 -17.59 8.61 -5.23
CA LEU A 80 -19.04 8.80 -5.09
C LEU A 80 -19.41 9.40 -3.72
N CYS A 81 -18.64 10.40 -3.28
CA CYS A 81 -18.79 10.98 -1.95
C CYS A 81 -20.12 11.76 -1.82
N PRO A 82 -21.01 11.41 -0.87
CA PRO A 82 -22.30 12.09 -0.71
C PRO A 82 -22.20 13.59 -0.40
N SER A 83 -21.08 14.03 0.17
CA SER A 83 -20.79 15.44 0.46
C SER A 83 -20.40 16.26 -0.76
N LEU A 84 -20.16 15.62 -1.92
CA LEU A 84 -19.97 16.29 -3.19
C LEU A 84 -21.33 16.42 -3.88
N GLU A 85 -22.04 17.50 -3.57
CA GLU A 85 -23.47 17.65 -3.88
C GLU A 85 -23.79 17.75 -5.38
N SER A 86 -22.82 18.11 -6.22
CA SER A 86 -23.02 18.27 -7.66
C SER A 86 -22.18 17.30 -8.49
N LYS A 87 -22.73 16.87 -9.64
CA LYS A 87 -21.98 16.05 -10.62
C LYS A 87 -20.69 16.76 -11.05
N GLN A 88 -20.75 18.07 -11.27
CA GLN A 88 -19.58 18.83 -11.69
C GLN A 88 -18.49 18.84 -10.61
N THR A 89 -18.86 19.04 -9.35
CA THR A 89 -17.91 19.00 -8.24
C THR A 89 -17.25 17.63 -8.12
N MET A 90 -17.99 16.53 -8.33
CA MET A 90 -17.40 15.20 -8.37
C MET A 90 -16.39 15.03 -9.51
N VAL A 91 -16.72 15.52 -10.72
CA VAL A 91 -15.82 15.50 -11.87
C VAL A 91 -14.55 16.31 -11.60
N ASP A 92 -14.71 17.54 -11.10
CA ASP A 92 -13.59 18.44 -10.79
C ASP A 92 -12.68 17.85 -9.71
N THR A 93 -13.25 17.25 -8.66
CA THR A 93 -12.48 16.57 -7.61
C THR A 93 -11.73 15.36 -8.17
N ARG A 94 -12.36 14.52 -9.01
CA ARG A 94 -11.65 13.39 -9.65
C ARG A 94 -10.50 13.86 -10.52
N LYS A 95 -10.74 14.87 -11.35
CA LYS A 95 -9.75 15.47 -12.24
C LYS A 95 -8.56 16.02 -11.45
N CYS A 96 -8.82 16.77 -10.38
CA CYS A 96 -7.78 17.26 -9.48
C CYS A 96 -6.95 16.11 -8.90
N ILE A 97 -7.59 15.09 -8.31
CA ILE A 97 -6.88 13.96 -7.71
C ILE A 97 -6.00 13.24 -8.74
N GLN A 98 -6.56 12.91 -9.91
CA GLN A 98 -5.83 12.19 -10.95
C GLN A 98 -4.65 13.01 -11.50
N THR A 99 -4.86 14.32 -11.70
CA THR A 99 -3.79 15.23 -12.14
C THR A 99 -2.70 15.38 -11.08
N SER A 100 -3.05 15.45 -9.79
CA SER A 100 -2.06 15.53 -8.72
C SER A 100 -1.26 14.23 -8.55
N LEU A 101 -1.85 13.06 -8.83
CA LEU A 101 -1.18 11.76 -8.73
C LEU A 101 -0.34 11.40 -9.97
N TYR A 102 -0.86 11.65 -11.16
CA TYR A 102 -0.28 11.12 -12.42
C TYR A 102 0.03 12.20 -13.46
N GLY A 103 -0.34 13.45 -13.20
CA GLY A 103 -0.16 14.57 -14.12
C GLY A 103 -1.31 14.74 -15.12
N GLN A 104 -1.25 15.86 -15.85
CA GLN A 104 -2.28 16.25 -16.80
C GLN A 104 -2.38 15.29 -17.99
N GLU A 105 -1.24 14.78 -18.48
CA GLU A 105 -1.19 13.87 -19.63
C GLU A 105 -1.98 12.58 -19.37
N ASP A 106 -1.81 11.98 -18.18
CA ASP A 106 -2.55 10.78 -17.78
C ASP A 106 -4.06 11.06 -17.66
N THR A 107 -4.39 12.21 -17.06
CA THR A 107 -5.78 12.67 -16.89
C THR A 107 -6.46 12.90 -18.24
N ASP A 108 -5.74 13.42 -19.24
CA ASP A 108 -6.29 13.64 -20.58
C ASP A 108 -6.51 12.33 -21.35
N LEU A 109 -5.80 11.24 -20.98
CA LEU A 109 -5.95 9.91 -21.58
C LEU A 109 -7.06 9.07 -20.93
N LEU A 110 -7.18 9.10 -19.59
CA LEU A 110 -8.08 8.22 -18.83
C LEU A 110 -9.00 8.96 -17.85
N GLY A 111 -9.21 10.26 -18.04
CA GLY A 111 -10.01 11.08 -17.14
C GLY A 111 -11.53 10.88 -17.22
N PRO A 112 -12.27 11.52 -16.29
CA PRO A 112 -13.74 11.45 -16.22
C PRO A 112 -14.45 12.05 -17.44
N ASP A 113 -13.74 12.82 -18.27
CA ASP A 113 -14.28 13.39 -19.51
C ASP A 113 -14.55 12.33 -20.59
N HIS A 114 -14.06 11.09 -20.40
CA HIS A 114 -14.21 9.97 -21.35
C HIS A 114 -15.32 8.97 -20.98
N GLU A 115 -16.18 9.27 -20.01
CA GLU A 115 -17.30 8.38 -19.58
C GLU A 115 -18.13 7.88 -20.78
N ASP A 116 -18.36 8.73 -21.79
CA ASP A 116 -19.15 8.38 -22.98
C ASP A 116 -18.47 7.32 -23.86
N CYS A 117 -17.15 7.16 -23.79
CA CYS A 117 -16.44 6.11 -24.51
C CYS A 117 -16.83 4.71 -24.03
N CYS A 118 -17.27 4.57 -22.76
CA CYS A 118 -17.75 3.29 -22.24
C CYS A 118 -19.05 2.81 -22.90
N GLN A 119 -19.79 3.69 -23.59
CA GLN A 119 -21.06 3.34 -24.23
C GLN A 119 -20.91 2.24 -25.29
N VAL A 120 -19.72 2.09 -25.87
CA VAL A 120 -19.42 1.00 -26.82
C VAL A 120 -19.62 -0.39 -26.20
N PHE A 121 -19.52 -0.52 -24.88
CA PHE A 121 -19.73 -1.76 -24.14
C PHE A 121 -21.18 -1.95 -23.65
N GLU A 122 -22.13 -1.09 -24.04
CA GLU A 122 -23.53 -1.28 -23.65
C GLU A 122 -24.23 -2.40 -24.41
N ASP A 123 -23.80 -2.67 -25.65
CA ASP A 123 -24.45 -3.60 -26.59
C ASP A 123 -23.56 -4.81 -26.94
N ASP A 124 -22.56 -5.11 -26.12
CA ASP A 124 -21.53 -6.13 -26.39
C ASP A 124 -21.99 -7.57 -26.06
N LYS A 125 -23.28 -7.87 -26.29
CA LYS A 125 -23.94 -9.15 -25.94
C LYS A 125 -23.80 -9.55 -24.45
N ASP A 126 -23.17 -8.74 -23.61
CA ASP A 126 -23.10 -8.97 -22.17
C ASP A 126 -24.38 -8.48 -21.51
N LYS A 127 -25.30 -9.42 -21.28
CA LYS A 127 -26.59 -9.13 -20.63
C LYS A 127 -26.44 -8.48 -19.25
N GLU A 128 -25.30 -8.68 -18.58
CA GLU A 128 -25.03 -8.11 -17.26
C GLU A 128 -24.34 -6.75 -17.32
N ARG A 129 -23.94 -6.30 -18.52
CA ARG A 129 -23.20 -5.05 -18.76
C ARG A 129 -21.95 -4.93 -17.89
N ARG A 130 -21.24 -6.05 -17.66
CA ARG A 130 -20.04 -6.08 -16.80
C ARG A 130 -18.93 -5.25 -17.39
N CYS A 131 -18.71 -5.32 -18.71
CA CYS A 131 -17.70 -4.52 -19.39
C CYS A 131 -18.00 -3.02 -19.28
N TYR A 132 -19.24 -2.60 -19.54
CA TYR A 132 -19.68 -1.23 -19.30
C TYR A 132 -19.45 -0.77 -17.86
N LYS A 133 -19.86 -1.57 -16.86
CA LYS A 133 -19.69 -1.21 -15.44
C LYS A 133 -18.22 -1.14 -15.03
N ALA A 134 -17.38 -2.06 -15.51
CA ALA A 134 -15.96 -2.05 -15.26
C ALA A 134 -15.28 -0.82 -15.87
N CYS A 135 -15.64 -0.47 -17.11
CA CYS A 135 -15.17 0.74 -17.79
C CYS A 135 -15.56 2.00 -17.02
N MET A 136 -16.83 2.14 -16.63
CA MET A 136 -17.29 3.27 -15.83
C MET A 136 -16.56 3.33 -14.48
N ASN A 137 -16.46 2.22 -13.75
CA ASN A 137 -15.75 2.21 -12.47
C ASN A 137 -14.28 2.63 -12.61
N ALA A 138 -13.62 2.23 -13.71
CA ALA A 138 -12.25 2.63 -14.00
C ALA A 138 -12.11 4.13 -14.22
N LEU A 139 -12.94 4.73 -15.07
CA LEU A 139 -12.91 6.17 -15.34
C LEU A 139 -13.34 7.04 -14.14
N LEU A 140 -14.18 6.49 -13.27
CA LEU A 140 -14.68 7.19 -12.09
C LEU A 140 -13.73 7.09 -10.88
N ALA A 141 -12.73 6.20 -10.94
CA ALA A 141 -11.76 5.96 -9.88
C ALA A 141 -10.51 6.84 -10.10
N PRO A 142 -10.31 7.90 -9.30
CA PRO A 142 -9.29 8.90 -9.60
C PRO A 142 -7.84 8.45 -9.32
N SER A 143 -7.66 7.29 -8.68
CA SER A 143 -6.35 6.66 -8.46
C SER A 143 -6.03 5.56 -9.49
N MET A 144 -6.75 5.52 -10.61
CA MET A 144 -6.40 4.67 -11.76
C MET A 144 -5.57 5.46 -12.77
N SER A 145 -4.40 4.93 -13.14
CA SER A 145 -3.55 5.47 -14.20
C SER A 145 -3.92 4.91 -15.56
N SER A 146 -3.49 5.59 -16.62
CA SER A 146 -3.62 5.14 -18.02
C SER A 146 -2.70 3.95 -18.38
N SER A 147 -1.66 3.70 -17.59
CA SER A 147 -0.63 2.65 -17.80
C SER A 147 -0.83 1.40 -16.93
#